data_AF-A0A9E1CDQ5-F1
#
_entry.id   AF-A0A9E1CDQ5-F1
#
_cell.length_a   1.000
_cell.length_b   1.000
_cell.length_c   1.000
_cell.angle_alpha   90.00
_cell.angle_beta   90.00
_cell.angle_gamma   90.00
#
_symmetry.space_group_name_H-M   'P 1'
#
loop_
_entity.id
_entity.type
_entity.pdbx_description
1 polymer ?
#
loop_
_entity_poly.entity_id
_entity_poly.type
_entity_poly.pdbx_seq_one_letter_code
_entity_poly.pdbx_strand_id
1 'polypeptide(L)'
;MELKTCEYCGTAYDARLRQCPLCGRTAAGPAAPAEPERTSPVPEKSAQSAPAERPAPGRRLRQDAGAPKAARGYAGKRLRTASAPQPSDAQSAPGEAVYAIPKWMMTVLCVILGAAVLGGALLAFSRLGWSPLYRESALEAPVQPAEPAQPEPEQATVQQPAEPAQPDENRYMNEEDQKHDQTPEPEQNESSVSCTSLTLSAPTVTFEEAGRFFNITFTRTPDDCTEPVAFSSSDETVATVSEQGKIIAVNAGSAVITAQCGEQTAQCLVTCDFAYVGTGAAEGDPAELALNKDDLTFMNAGEQYTLSVTGAPDGAKITWQSSDESIVTVSENGVLTAKGKGTATVKAAVDDSELTCIVRCNFEDRSGEGECTISNSDVTMGVKGETFQISLRDANGDKITGLLWVSSDLSVCSVDGTGVVKAEGNGTAYVSTTYNGVTYQCIVRCNIK
;
A
#
# COMPACT_ATOMS: atom_id res chain seq x y z
N MET A 1 -52.37 4.97 -34.07
CA MET A 1 -51.01 5.53 -33.94
C MET A 1 -50.10 4.49 -34.57
N GLU A 2 -49.43 4.82 -35.66
CA GLU A 2 -48.51 3.89 -36.31
C GLU A 2 -47.18 3.94 -35.56
N LEU A 3 -46.69 2.78 -35.13
CA LEU A 3 -45.43 2.63 -34.42
C LEU A 3 -44.43 1.94 -35.32
N LYS A 4 -43.20 2.45 -35.36
CA LYS A 4 -42.06 1.84 -36.03
C LYS A 4 -40.98 1.51 -35.00
N THR A 5 -40.31 0.38 -35.20
CA THR A 5 -39.18 -0.04 -34.36
C THR A 5 -37.89 0.57 -34.89
N CYS A 6 -37.02 1.08 -34.02
CA CYS A 6 -35.68 1.52 -34.41
C CYS A 6 -34.77 0.31 -34.61
N GLU A 7 -34.30 0.08 -35.83
CA GLU A 7 -33.40 -1.03 -36.18
C GLU A 7 -32.08 -1.03 -35.39
N TYR A 8 -31.65 0.13 -34.86
CA TYR A 8 -30.39 0.26 -34.12
C TYR A 8 -30.50 0.01 -32.61
N CYS A 9 -31.66 0.26 -31.99
CA CYS A 9 -31.84 0.13 -30.53
C CYS A 9 -33.15 -0.55 -30.09
N GLY A 10 -33.91 -1.14 -31.01
CA GLY A 10 -35.11 -1.93 -30.71
C GLY A 10 -36.33 -1.15 -30.21
N THR A 11 -36.25 0.17 -30.09
CA THR A 11 -37.29 1.01 -29.48
C THR A 11 -38.45 1.27 -30.43
N ALA A 12 -39.70 1.09 -29.96
CA ALA A 12 -40.90 1.43 -30.72
C ALA A 12 -41.26 2.91 -30.51
N TYR A 13 -41.49 3.66 -31.60
CA TYR A 13 -41.80 5.09 -31.57
C TYR A 13 -42.76 5.50 -32.71
N ASP A 14 -43.43 6.65 -32.57
CA ASP A 14 -44.42 7.13 -33.56
C ASP A 14 -43.81 7.32 -34.95
N ALA A 15 -44.47 6.78 -35.98
CA ALA A 15 -44.07 6.84 -37.38
C ALA A 15 -43.78 8.28 -37.88
N ARG A 16 -44.46 9.28 -37.30
CA ARG A 16 -44.35 10.71 -37.65
C ARG A 16 -43.02 11.34 -37.25
N LEU A 17 -42.29 10.76 -36.29
CA LEU A 17 -40.98 11.26 -35.86
C LEU A 17 -39.91 10.88 -36.91
N ARG A 18 -39.20 11.88 -37.45
CA ARG A 18 -38.16 11.66 -38.49
C ARG A 18 -36.94 10.89 -37.98
N GLN A 19 -36.70 10.91 -36.67
CA GLN A 19 -35.57 10.29 -35.98
C GLN A 19 -36.07 9.50 -34.77
N CYS A 20 -35.33 8.48 -34.35
CA CYS A 20 -35.59 7.77 -33.10
C CYS A 20 -35.30 8.69 -31.89
N PRO A 21 -36.23 8.88 -30.95
CA PRO A 21 -36.05 9.79 -29.81
C PRO A 21 -34.97 9.32 -28.81
N LEU A 22 -34.58 8.04 -28.85
CA LEU A 22 -33.58 7.46 -27.94
C LEU A 22 -32.17 7.34 -28.53
N CYS A 23 -31.98 7.50 -29.84
CA CYS A 23 -30.65 7.40 -30.46
C CYS A 23 -30.38 8.39 -31.61
N GLY A 24 -31.29 9.33 -31.89
CA GLY A 24 -31.14 10.40 -32.89
C GLY A 24 -31.10 9.96 -34.36
N ARG A 25 -30.93 8.66 -34.66
CA ARG A 25 -30.80 8.16 -36.04
C ARG A 25 -32.11 8.21 -36.82
N THR A 26 -32.01 8.60 -38.10
CA THR A 26 -33.08 8.55 -39.10
C THR A 26 -33.34 7.11 -39.56
N ALA A 27 -34.61 6.76 -39.79
CA ALA A 27 -35.01 5.42 -40.25
C ALA A 27 -34.84 5.22 -41.77
N ALA A 28 -33.64 5.44 -42.29
CA ALA A 28 -33.29 5.23 -43.69
C ALA A 28 -31.93 4.52 -43.79
N GLY A 29 -31.88 3.46 -44.61
CA GLY A 29 -30.69 2.66 -44.86
C GLY A 29 -29.60 3.39 -45.65
N PRO A 30 -28.44 2.72 -45.88
CA PRO A 30 -27.25 3.38 -46.41
C PRO A 30 -27.41 3.86 -47.86
N ALA A 31 -26.98 5.10 -48.11
CA ALA A 31 -26.67 5.54 -49.46
C ALA A 31 -25.38 4.84 -49.95
N ALA A 32 -25.35 4.43 -51.21
CA ALA A 32 -24.17 3.89 -51.87
C ALA A 32 -23.03 4.94 -51.93
N PRO A 33 -21.74 4.53 -51.98
CA PRO A 33 -20.63 5.46 -52.11
C PRO A 33 -20.73 6.27 -53.41
N ALA A 34 -20.38 7.56 -53.34
CA ALA A 34 -20.51 8.47 -54.47
C ALA A 34 -19.49 8.16 -55.58
N GLU A 35 -19.99 7.80 -56.76
CA GLU A 35 -19.22 7.77 -58.00
C GLU A 35 -19.05 9.23 -58.52
N PRO A 36 -17.85 9.66 -58.96
CA PRO A 36 -17.59 11.06 -59.27
C PRO A 36 -18.28 11.54 -60.56
N GLU A 37 -18.98 12.66 -60.50
CA GLU A 37 -19.68 13.22 -61.66
C GLU A 37 -18.75 13.62 -62.81
N ARG A 38 -19.22 13.35 -64.04
CA ARG A 38 -18.49 13.53 -65.29
C ARG A 38 -18.90 14.83 -65.99
N THR A 39 -18.07 15.86 -65.93
CA THR A 39 -18.21 17.08 -66.75
C THR A 39 -17.48 16.95 -68.10
N SER A 40 -17.95 17.66 -69.12
CA SER A 40 -17.47 17.63 -70.52
C SER A 40 -18.16 18.72 -71.35
N PRO A 41 -17.65 19.14 -72.53
CA PRO A 41 -16.27 19.07 -73.07
C PRO A 41 -15.79 20.49 -73.54
N VAL A 42 -15.16 20.60 -74.74
CA VAL A 42 -14.70 21.82 -75.49
C VAL A 42 -13.21 22.18 -75.23
N PRO A 43 -12.37 22.41 -76.28
CA PRO A 43 -11.37 21.39 -76.65
C PRO A 43 -9.96 21.92 -77.05
N GLU A 44 -9.08 21.03 -77.56
CA GLU A 44 -7.88 21.24 -78.45
C GLU A 44 -6.82 22.32 -78.09
N LYS A 45 -5.49 22.19 -78.23
CA LYS A 45 -4.46 21.26 -78.79
C LYS A 45 -3.08 21.78 -78.23
N SER A 46 -1.87 21.21 -78.35
CA SER A 46 -1.24 20.00 -78.94
C SER A 46 0.22 19.89 -78.39
N ALA A 47 0.97 18.83 -78.76
CA ALA A 47 2.44 18.63 -78.56
C ALA A 47 2.93 18.41 -77.10
N GLN A 48 3.63 17.32 -76.74
CA GLN A 48 5.01 16.86 -77.07
C GLN A 48 6.11 17.74 -76.41
N SER A 49 7.19 17.23 -75.78
CA SER A 49 7.67 15.84 -75.58
C SER A 49 8.59 15.67 -74.35
N ALA A 50 8.95 14.43 -74.00
CA ALA A 50 10.11 14.07 -73.15
C ALA A 50 11.46 14.21 -73.94
N PRO A 51 12.69 13.92 -73.43
CA PRO A 51 13.06 13.24 -72.16
C PRO A 51 14.31 13.81 -71.39
N ALA A 52 14.71 13.11 -70.30
CA ALA A 52 16.07 12.99 -69.70
C ALA A 52 16.82 14.29 -69.23
N GLU A 53 17.82 14.29 -68.33
CA GLU A 53 18.58 13.23 -67.64
C GLU A 53 19.14 13.74 -66.27
N ARG A 54 19.82 12.88 -65.49
CA ARG A 54 20.65 13.21 -64.29
C ARG A 54 22.13 13.39 -64.71
N PRO A 55 23.08 14.01 -63.93
CA PRO A 55 23.24 13.92 -62.47
C PRO A 55 23.81 15.17 -61.74
N ALA A 56 24.26 14.98 -60.48
CA ALA A 56 24.99 15.93 -59.60
C ALA A 56 26.52 15.55 -59.53
N PRO A 57 27.41 15.99 -58.58
CA PRO A 57 27.27 16.87 -57.40
C PRO A 57 28.45 17.85 -57.07
N GLY A 58 28.37 18.61 -55.95
CA GLY A 58 29.48 19.33 -55.28
C GLY A 58 29.21 20.82 -54.98
N ARG A 59 29.80 21.51 -53.98
CA ARG A 59 30.81 21.14 -52.95
C ARG A 59 30.62 22.00 -51.65
N ARG A 60 31.48 21.85 -50.62
CA ARG A 60 31.30 22.30 -49.21
C ARG A 60 32.00 23.64 -48.81
N LEU A 61 31.71 24.07 -47.57
CA LEU A 61 32.49 24.86 -46.56
C LEU A 61 31.83 26.22 -46.19
N ARG A 62 31.95 26.77 -44.96
CA ARG A 62 32.84 26.48 -43.80
C ARG A 62 32.16 26.85 -42.45
N GLN A 63 32.67 26.36 -41.32
CA GLN A 63 32.44 26.93 -39.97
C GLN A 63 33.64 27.80 -39.54
N ASP A 64 33.47 28.67 -38.53
CA ASP A 64 34.43 28.94 -37.44
C ASP A 64 33.79 29.90 -36.41
N ALA A 65 34.41 30.11 -35.23
CA ALA A 65 33.78 30.74 -34.05
C ALA A 65 34.54 31.98 -33.51
N GLY A 66 33.88 32.79 -32.66
CA GLY A 66 34.55 33.87 -31.90
C GLY A 66 33.61 34.90 -31.23
N ALA A 67 34.03 35.42 -30.07
CA ALA A 67 33.35 36.47 -29.28
C ALA A 67 34.40 37.28 -28.50
N PRO A 68 34.05 38.28 -27.66
CA PRO A 68 33.26 39.49 -27.95
C PRO A 68 33.99 40.79 -27.49
N LYS A 69 33.53 41.99 -27.92
CA LYS A 69 33.43 43.24 -27.11
C LYS A 69 32.91 44.44 -27.93
N ALA A 70 32.60 45.55 -27.24
CA ALA A 70 31.83 46.68 -27.76
C ALA A 70 32.65 47.98 -27.96
N ALA A 71 32.17 48.88 -28.83
CA ALA A 71 32.37 50.33 -28.71
C ALA A 71 31.34 51.17 -29.50
N ARG A 72 31.10 52.38 -29.00
CA ARG A 72 30.14 53.44 -29.41
C ARG A 72 30.27 53.92 -30.87
N GLY A 73 29.15 54.37 -31.46
CA GLY A 73 29.11 55.24 -32.66
C GLY A 73 27.73 55.88 -32.85
N TYR A 74 27.65 57.19 -33.12
CA TYR A 74 26.41 57.99 -33.08
C TYR A 74 26.22 58.78 -34.39
N ALA A 75 25.07 58.64 -35.07
CA ALA A 75 24.54 59.61 -36.05
C ALA A 75 23.08 59.25 -36.41
N GLY A 76 22.13 60.12 -36.10
CA GLY A 76 20.69 59.83 -36.28
C GLY A 76 20.05 60.45 -37.52
N LYS A 77 18.77 60.15 -37.72
CA LYS A 77 17.79 60.96 -38.48
C LYS A 77 16.44 60.90 -37.75
N ARG A 78 15.79 62.04 -37.54
CA ARG A 78 14.46 62.14 -36.91
C ARG A 78 13.38 62.23 -37.98
N LEU A 79 12.19 61.69 -37.70
CA LEU A 79 10.92 62.16 -38.28
C LEU A 79 9.85 62.35 -37.19
N ARG A 80 8.85 63.16 -37.53
CA ARG A 80 7.89 63.87 -36.65
C ARG A 80 6.78 62.94 -36.12
N THR A 81 6.66 62.75 -34.80
CA THR A 81 5.81 63.48 -33.81
C THR A 81 4.29 63.35 -33.97
N ALA A 82 3.66 62.74 -32.97
CA ALA A 82 2.30 63.05 -32.51
C ALA A 82 2.25 62.92 -30.97
N SER A 83 1.66 63.90 -30.29
CA SER A 83 1.23 63.82 -28.87
C SER A 83 -0.31 63.69 -28.87
N ALA A 84 -1.03 63.36 -27.81
CA ALA A 84 -0.77 63.20 -26.36
C ALA A 84 -1.82 62.16 -25.81
N PRO A 85 -2.10 61.98 -24.49
CA PRO A 85 -1.52 62.60 -23.30
C PRO A 85 -0.95 61.60 -22.26
N GLN A 86 -0.35 62.12 -21.19
CA GLN A 86 -0.09 61.36 -19.96
C GLN A 86 -1.37 61.28 -19.10
N PRO A 87 -1.62 60.17 -18.38
CA PRO A 87 -2.37 60.25 -17.13
C PRO A 87 -1.52 60.97 -16.06
N SER A 88 -2.17 61.77 -15.21
CA SER A 88 -1.56 62.49 -14.10
C SER A 88 -1.19 61.59 -12.93
N ASP A 89 -0.36 62.09 -12.02
CA ASP A 89 0.03 61.41 -10.78
C ASP A 89 -1.17 60.91 -9.97
N ALA A 90 -1.24 59.59 -9.78
CA ALA A 90 -2.08 58.94 -8.78
C ALA A 90 -1.16 58.37 -7.70
N GLN A 91 -1.40 58.71 -6.44
CA GLN A 91 -0.50 58.40 -5.34
C GLN A 91 -0.45 56.88 -5.07
N SER A 92 0.75 56.32 -4.97
CA SER A 92 0.97 54.93 -4.60
C SER A 92 0.49 54.66 -3.16
N ALA A 93 -0.71 54.10 -3.02
CA ALA A 93 -1.13 53.50 -1.76
C ALA A 93 -0.29 52.24 -1.48
N PRO A 94 0.17 52.01 -0.24
CA PRO A 94 0.80 50.75 0.13
C PRO A 94 -0.24 49.63 0.10
N GLY A 95 0.10 48.47 -0.49
CA GLY A 95 -0.81 47.33 -0.58
C GLY A 95 -1.10 46.73 0.80
N GLU A 96 -2.38 46.56 1.14
CA GLU A 96 -2.78 45.86 2.36
C GLU A 96 -2.53 44.36 2.24
N ALA A 97 -1.94 43.76 3.28
CA ALA A 97 -1.71 42.32 3.35
C ALA A 97 -3.01 41.59 3.70
N VAL A 98 -3.59 40.90 2.72
CA VAL A 98 -4.92 40.25 2.78
C VAL A 98 -5.07 39.17 3.89
N TYR A 99 -3.97 38.76 4.54
CA TYR A 99 -3.98 37.84 5.69
C TYR A 99 -3.34 38.42 6.96
N ALA A 100 -3.56 39.71 7.24
CA ALA A 100 -3.30 40.29 8.56
C ALA A 100 -4.33 39.77 9.60
N ILE A 101 -4.02 38.63 10.24
CA ILE A 101 -4.81 38.09 11.38
C ILE A 101 -5.01 39.22 12.41
N PRO A 102 -6.26 39.63 12.73
CA PRO A 102 -6.48 40.68 13.71
C PRO A 102 -5.90 40.28 15.06
N LYS A 103 -5.21 41.22 15.73
CA LYS A 103 -4.55 40.93 17.02
C LYS A 103 -5.52 40.32 18.06
N TRP A 104 -6.78 40.77 18.06
CA TRP A 104 -7.84 40.20 18.91
C TRP A 104 -8.15 38.73 18.58
N MET A 105 -8.14 38.34 17.31
CA MET A 105 -8.39 36.96 16.87
C MET A 105 -7.24 36.04 17.30
N MET A 106 -5.99 36.51 17.25
CA MET A 106 -4.85 35.77 17.79
C MET A 106 -4.96 35.63 19.33
N THR A 107 -5.35 36.68 20.05
CA THR A 107 -5.58 36.61 21.50
C THR A 107 -6.66 35.58 21.86
N VAL A 108 -7.79 35.57 21.14
CA VAL A 108 -8.86 34.57 21.33
C VAL A 108 -8.35 33.15 21.10
N LEU A 109 -7.58 32.92 20.04
CA LEU A 109 -7.02 31.60 19.72
C LEU A 109 -6.04 31.12 20.82
N CYS A 110 -5.17 32.01 21.32
CA CYS A 110 -4.29 31.72 22.46
C CYS A 110 -5.06 31.42 23.76
N VAL A 111 -6.17 32.12 24.03
CA VAL A 111 -7.01 31.86 25.21
C VAL A 111 -7.72 30.51 25.11
N ILE A 112 -8.23 30.14 23.92
CA ILE A 112 -8.86 28.84 23.68
C ILE A 112 -7.84 27.70 23.86
N LEU A 113 -6.64 27.82 23.29
CA LEU A 113 -5.58 26.82 23.47
C LEU A 113 -5.11 26.72 24.92
N GLY A 114 -4.95 27.86 25.62
CA GLY A 114 -4.60 27.87 27.05
C GLY A 114 -5.67 27.18 27.92
N ALA A 115 -6.95 27.43 27.65
CA ALA A 115 -8.06 26.77 28.33
C ALA A 115 -8.10 25.26 28.04
N ALA A 116 -7.82 24.84 26.79
CA ALA A 116 -7.74 23.43 26.41
C ALA A 116 -6.60 22.69 27.12
N VAL A 117 -5.41 23.30 27.21
CA VAL A 117 -4.26 22.74 27.95
C VAL A 117 -4.55 22.62 29.45
N LEU A 118 -5.16 23.64 30.07
CA LEU A 118 -5.56 23.60 31.48
C LEU A 118 -6.66 22.56 31.75
N GLY A 119 -7.64 22.42 30.84
CA GLY A 119 -8.67 21.38 30.92
C GLY A 119 -8.10 19.97 30.78
N GLY A 120 -7.16 19.77 29.85
CA GLY A 120 -6.42 18.52 29.68
C GLY A 120 -5.60 18.15 30.92
N ALA A 121 -4.91 19.13 31.51
CA ALA A 121 -4.17 18.93 32.76
C ALA A 121 -5.09 18.55 33.94
N LEU A 122 -6.22 19.25 34.12
CA LEU A 122 -7.22 18.90 35.14
C LEU A 122 -7.80 17.50 34.95
N LEU A 123 -8.07 17.09 33.70
CA LEU A 123 -8.50 15.73 33.40
C LEU A 123 -7.41 14.70 33.72
N ALA A 124 -6.15 14.96 33.38
CA ALA A 124 -5.03 14.09 33.73
C ALA A 124 -4.87 13.93 35.26
N PHE A 125 -4.91 15.03 36.03
CA PHE A 125 -4.89 14.97 37.49
C PHE A 125 -6.11 14.21 38.07
N SER A 126 -7.30 14.36 37.48
CA SER A 126 -8.49 13.60 37.90
C SER A 126 -8.38 12.08 37.65
N ARG A 127 -7.56 11.67 36.67
CA ARG A 127 -7.30 10.25 36.33
C ARG A 127 -6.12 9.64 37.09
N LEU A 128 -5.26 10.45 37.70
CA LEU A 128 -4.06 10.00 38.43
C LEU A 128 -4.24 9.89 39.96
N GLY A 129 -5.46 10.04 40.48
CA GLY A 129 -5.84 9.49 41.79
C GLY A 129 -5.25 10.13 43.04
N TRP A 130 -4.65 11.32 42.96
CA TRP A 130 -4.09 12.02 44.12
C TRP A 130 -5.01 13.10 44.70
N SER A 131 -5.82 12.71 45.69
CA SER A 131 -6.57 13.63 46.56
C SER A 131 -5.99 13.62 47.99
N PRO A 132 -5.32 14.70 48.46
CA PRO A 132 -4.59 14.70 49.74
C PRO A 132 -5.48 14.98 50.97
N LEU A 133 -6.72 14.45 50.99
CA LEU A 133 -7.75 14.79 51.99
C LEU A 133 -8.27 13.61 52.81
N TYR A 134 -7.52 12.50 52.91
CA TYR A 134 -7.79 11.44 53.90
C TYR A 134 -6.54 11.00 54.69
N ARG A 135 -6.05 11.96 55.47
CA ARG A 135 -5.26 11.79 56.69
C ARG A 135 -5.70 12.95 57.60
N GLU A 136 -6.04 12.80 58.88
CA GLU A 136 -5.67 11.78 59.85
C GLU A 136 -6.79 11.54 60.88
N SER A 137 -6.79 10.37 61.54
CA SER A 137 -7.43 10.19 62.85
C SER A 137 -6.65 9.13 63.64
N ALA A 138 -5.46 9.51 64.09
CA ALA A 138 -4.57 8.68 64.88
C ALA A 138 -4.45 9.22 66.32
N LEU A 139 -4.77 8.35 67.28
CA LEU A 139 -4.37 8.35 68.69
C LEU A 139 -4.32 6.88 69.11
N GLU A 140 -3.36 6.37 69.90
CA GLU A 140 -2.20 6.99 70.55
C GLU A 140 -1.05 5.95 70.59
N ALA A 141 0.20 6.38 70.80
CA ALA A 141 1.37 5.49 70.99
C ALA A 141 1.50 4.99 72.46
N PRO A 142 2.42 4.07 72.86
CA PRO A 142 3.88 4.29 72.77
C PRO A 142 4.83 3.07 72.54
N VAL A 143 5.88 3.31 71.74
CA VAL A 143 7.33 3.05 72.00
C VAL A 143 7.82 1.78 72.76
N GLN A 144 8.51 0.89 72.03
CA GLN A 144 9.84 0.20 72.27
C GLN A 144 10.27 -0.28 73.69
N PRO A 145 11.03 -1.41 73.85
CA PRO A 145 12.27 -1.73 73.10
C PRO A 145 12.49 -3.23 72.74
N ALA A 146 13.75 -3.64 72.53
CA ALA A 146 14.18 -4.87 71.83
C ALA A 146 14.52 -6.10 72.70
N GLU A 147 14.68 -7.25 72.02
CA GLU A 147 15.45 -8.51 72.29
C GLU A 147 15.96 -8.78 73.73
N PRO A 148 15.77 -9.99 74.33
CA PRO A 148 16.23 -11.26 73.71
C PRO A 148 15.54 -12.61 74.09
N ALA A 149 16.03 -13.69 73.45
CA ALA A 149 16.13 -15.09 73.94
C ALA A 149 14.87 -15.98 74.11
N GLN A 150 15.13 -17.31 74.14
CA GLN A 150 14.16 -18.42 74.29
C GLN A 150 13.70 -18.60 75.77
N PRO A 151 12.59 -19.34 76.02
CA PRO A 151 12.76 -20.79 76.29
C PRO A 151 11.63 -21.71 75.75
N GLU A 152 11.82 -23.02 75.98
CA GLU A 152 10.87 -24.14 75.79
C GLU A 152 9.61 -24.03 76.69
N PRO A 153 8.49 -24.72 76.37
CA PRO A 153 8.31 -26.16 76.70
C PRO A 153 7.48 -26.96 75.66
N GLU A 154 7.16 -28.25 75.82
CA GLU A 154 7.85 -29.43 76.38
C GLU A 154 7.02 -30.68 75.98
N GLN A 155 7.69 -31.68 75.42
CA GLN A 155 7.36 -33.11 75.25
C GLN A 155 5.91 -33.67 75.39
N ALA A 156 5.58 -34.57 74.46
CA ALA A 156 4.94 -35.85 74.78
C ALA A 156 5.63 -37.00 74.00
N THR A 157 6.01 -38.09 74.68
CA THR A 157 6.91 -39.14 74.18
C THR A 157 6.19 -40.43 73.78
N VAL A 158 6.84 -41.35 73.04
CA VAL A 158 7.02 -42.79 73.41
C VAL A 158 7.84 -43.61 72.37
N GLN A 159 9.04 -44.04 72.80
CA GLN A 159 9.74 -45.34 72.57
C GLN A 159 10.11 -45.86 71.14
N GLN A 160 11.40 -45.65 70.80
CA GLN A 160 12.50 -46.64 70.50
C GLN A 160 12.25 -48.18 70.63
N PRO A 161 13.19 -49.08 70.21
CA PRO A 161 14.45 -48.92 69.41
C PRO A 161 14.77 -50.00 68.32
N ALA A 162 15.83 -49.75 67.51
CA ALA A 162 16.99 -50.58 67.04
C ALA A 162 16.95 -52.15 66.95
N GLU A 163 17.82 -52.91 66.24
CA GLU A 163 19.11 -52.65 65.54
C GLU A 163 19.35 -53.65 64.32
N PRO A 164 20.54 -54.20 63.89
CA PRO A 164 20.79 -54.37 62.42
C PRO A 164 21.35 -55.71 61.85
N ALA A 165 21.26 -55.82 60.51
CA ALA A 165 22.21 -56.41 59.51
C ALA A 165 22.61 -57.92 59.43
N GLN A 166 22.69 -58.40 58.16
CA GLN A 166 23.52 -59.52 57.60
C GLN A 166 23.12 -60.98 57.92
N PRO A 167 23.59 -62.02 57.16
CA PRO A 167 23.75 -62.13 55.69
C PRO A 167 23.38 -63.53 55.08
N ASP A 168 23.62 -63.68 53.76
CA ASP A 168 24.16 -64.89 53.05
C ASP A 168 23.24 -65.99 52.43
N GLU A 169 23.89 -66.78 51.54
CA GLU A 169 23.61 -68.11 50.95
C GLU A 169 22.53 -68.33 49.86
N ASN A 170 23.03 -68.44 48.61
CA ASN A 170 22.97 -69.63 47.76
C ASN A 170 21.66 -70.45 47.63
N ARG A 171 21.09 -70.49 46.40
CA ARG A 171 21.19 -71.66 45.47
C ARG A 171 20.38 -71.48 44.17
N TYR A 172 21.00 -71.88 43.07
CA TYR A 172 20.43 -72.36 41.79
C TYR A 172 18.90 -72.33 41.62
N MET A 173 18.43 -71.45 40.74
CA MET A 173 17.27 -71.74 39.88
C MET A 173 17.78 -72.24 38.53
N ASN A 174 17.12 -73.25 37.97
CA ASN A 174 17.46 -73.84 36.68
C ASN A 174 16.53 -73.28 35.58
N GLU A 175 17.10 -73.05 34.40
CA GLU A 175 16.39 -72.59 33.21
C GLU A 175 15.38 -73.65 32.73
N GLU A 176 14.08 -73.38 32.89
CA GLU A 176 12.99 -73.67 31.92
C GLU A 176 11.63 -73.20 32.51
N ASP A 177 10.64 -72.99 31.65
CA ASP A 177 9.23 -72.67 31.99
C ASP A 177 8.91 -71.41 32.83
N GLN A 178 9.43 -70.24 32.44
CA GLN A 178 8.66 -68.99 32.56
C GLN A 178 8.59 -68.24 31.22
N LYS A 179 7.41 -68.28 30.57
CA LYS A 179 7.03 -67.36 29.49
C LYS A 179 6.59 -66.02 30.08
N HIS A 180 6.79 -64.95 29.32
CA HIS A 180 6.44 -63.56 29.67
C HIS A 180 5.21 -63.43 30.58
N ASP A 181 5.43 -62.85 31.75
CA ASP A 181 4.48 -61.89 32.31
C ASP A 181 5.07 -60.48 32.10
N GLN A 182 4.22 -59.52 31.73
CA GLN A 182 4.64 -58.14 31.51
C GLN A 182 4.44 -57.35 32.80
N THR A 183 5.37 -57.50 33.74
CA THR A 183 5.51 -56.52 34.83
C THR A 183 5.76 -55.15 34.20
N PRO A 184 4.86 -54.16 34.37
CA PRO A 184 5.17 -52.81 33.93
C PRO A 184 6.33 -52.29 34.77
N GLU A 185 7.39 -51.85 34.09
CA GLU A 185 8.45 -51.08 34.75
C GLU A 185 7.81 -49.83 35.36
N PRO A 186 8.06 -49.51 36.65
CA PRO A 186 7.40 -48.38 37.29
C PRO A 186 7.79 -47.11 36.55
N GLU A 187 6.78 -46.44 35.97
CA GLU A 187 6.96 -45.19 35.23
C GLU A 187 7.79 -44.22 36.08
N GLN A 188 9.02 -43.95 35.64
CA GLN A 188 9.87 -42.99 36.32
C GLN A 188 9.23 -41.63 36.13
N ASN A 189 8.61 -41.13 37.19
CA ASN A 189 7.97 -39.82 37.23
C ASN A 189 9.07 -38.76 37.10
N GLU A 190 9.43 -38.43 35.85
CA GLU A 190 10.46 -37.45 35.52
C GLU A 190 10.08 -36.11 36.14
N SER A 191 10.83 -35.72 37.18
CA SER A 191 10.62 -34.47 37.91
C SER A 191 10.96 -33.28 37.01
N SER A 192 10.01 -32.87 36.16
CA SER A 192 10.16 -31.78 35.21
C SER A 192 10.45 -30.46 35.93
N VAL A 193 11.66 -29.94 35.79
CA VAL A 193 12.07 -28.69 36.44
C VAL A 193 11.65 -27.51 35.54
N SER A 194 10.63 -26.77 35.98
CA SER A 194 9.99 -25.68 35.23
C SER A 194 10.85 -24.40 35.16
N CYS A 195 10.84 -23.71 34.03
CA CYS A 195 11.62 -22.47 33.85
C CYS A 195 11.05 -21.31 34.68
N THR A 196 11.90 -20.70 35.50
CA THR A 196 11.57 -19.52 36.32
C THR A 196 12.01 -18.21 35.68
N SER A 197 13.04 -18.23 34.82
CA SER A 197 13.43 -17.08 34.00
C SER A 197 14.18 -17.51 32.75
N LEU A 198 13.93 -16.85 31.63
CA LEU A 198 14.66 -17.00 30.37
C LEU A 198 15.28 -15.66 29.95
N THR A 199 16.54 -15.65 29.54
CA THR A 199 17.23 -14.45 29.03
C THR A 199 18.07 -14.76 27.79
N LEU A 200 18.13 -13.82 26.84
CA LEU A 200 18.90 -13.93 25.60
C LEU A 200 20.20 -13.13 25.65
N SER A 201 21.24 -13.59 24.93
CA SER A 201 22.58 -12.98 24.93
C SER A 201 22.68 -11.62 24.24
N ALA A 202 21.68 -11.26 23.42
CA ALA A 202 21.58 -9.96 22.75
C ALA A 202 20.11 -9.50 22.71
N PRO A 203 19.78 -8.27 23.16
CA PRO A 203 18.43 -7.72 23.04
C PRO A 203 18.13 -7.20 21.62
N THR A 204 19.18 -6.93 20.83
CA THR A 204 19.09 -6.43 19.46
C THR A 204 20.19 -7.05 18.59
N VAL A 205 19.89 -7.31 17.32
CA VAL A 205 20.86 -7.74 16.30
C VAL A 205 20.62 -6.94 15.02
N THR A 206 21.69 -6.42 14.41
CA THR A 206 21.62 -5.70 13.12
C THR A 206 22.40 -6.45 12.06
N PHE A 207 21.84 -6.54 10.85
CA PHE A 207 22.49 -7.11 9.66
C PHE A 207 22.57 -6.05 8.55
N GLU A 208 23.74 -5.93 7.94
CA GLU A 208 24.05 -5.01 6.83
C GLU A 208 24.05 -5.72 5.45
N GLU A 209 23.83 -7.04 5.42
CA GLU A 209 23.83 -7.89 4.22
C GLU A 209 22.85 -9.07 4.41
N ALA A 210 22.16 -9.46 3.32
CA ALA A 210 21.30 -10.65 3.28
C ALA A 210 22.10 -11.95 3.44
N GLY A 211 21.48 -13.00 3.98
CA GLY A 211 22.11 -14.32 4.19
C GLY A 211 23.16 -14.38 5.31
N ARG A 212 23.49 -13.24 5.94
CA ARG A 212 24.26 -13.20 7.19
C ARG A 212 23.47 -13.87 8.31
N PHE A 213 24.18 -14.45 9.27
CA PHE A 213 23.58 -15.14 10.41
C PHE A 213 24.23 -14.75 11.73
N PHE A 214 23.47 -14.90 12.82
CA PHE A 214 23.91 -14.69 14.19
C PHE A 214 23.35 -15.82 15.06
N ASN A 215 24.20 -16.44 15.88
CA ASN A 215 23.77 -17.48 16.81
C ASN A 215 23.44 -16.81 18.16
N ILE A 216 22.15 -16.64 18.46
CA ILE A 216 21.73 -16.16 19.77
C ILE A 216 21.82 -17.31 20.78
N THR A 217 22.37 -17.01 21.96
CA THR A 217 22.40 -17.97 23.07
C THR A 217 21.43 -17.53 24.14
N PHE A 218 20.94 -18.48 24.93
CA PHE A 218 20.03 -18.22 26.05
C PHE A 218 20.62 -18.79 27.35
N THR A 219 20.19 -18.21 28.46
CA THR A 219 20.37 -18.77 29.81
C THR A 219 19.01 -18.91 30.46
N ARG A 220 18.83 -20.00 31.21
CA ARG A 220 17.59 -20.36 31.92
C ARG A 220 17.88 -20.48 33.41
N THR A 221 16.89 -20.16 34.25
CA THR A 221 16.98 -20.42 35.69
C THR A 221 15.83 -21.33 36.11
N PRO A 222 16.07 -22.41 36.88
CA PRO A 222 17.39 -22.93 37.26
C PRO A 222 18.12 -23.60 36.08
N ASP A 223 19.43 -23.85 36.22
CA ASP A 223 20.29 -24.43 35.17
C ASP A 223 19.90 -25.87 34.78
N ASP A 224 19.27 -26.61 35.69
CA ASP A 224 18.77 -27.98 35.52
C ASP A 224 17.34 -28.06 34.96
N CYS A 225 16.74 -26.92 34.60
CA CYS A 225 15.43 -26.85 33.95
C CYS A 225 15.40 -27.69 32.67
N THR A 226 14.46 -28.65 32.59
CA THR A 226 14.37 -29.67 31.53
C THR A 226 13.45 -29.28 30.36
N GLU A 227 12.76 -28.14 30.44
CA GLU A 227 11.80 -27.71 29.44
C GLU A 227 12.46 -27.38 28.07
N PRO A 228 11.79 -27.67 26.94
CA PRO A 228 12.29 -27.26 25.63
C PRO A 228 12.25 -25.73 25.49
N VAL A 229 13.26 -25.14 24.85
CA VAL A 229 13.19 -23.76 24.35
C VAL A 229 12.70 -23.79 22.92
N ALA A 230 11.56 -23.15 22.65
CA ALA A 230 11.07 -22.90 21.31
C ALA A 230 11.55 -21.50 20.84
N PHE A 231 11.90 -21.38 19.56
CA PHE A 231 12.17 -20.10 18.92
C PHE A 231 11.12 -19.82 17.84
N SER A 232 10.77 -18.55 17.66
CA SER A 232 9.87 -18.07 16.60
C SER A 232 10.29 -16.68 16.12
N SER A 233 9.95 -16.33 14.89
CA SER A 233 10.07 -14.98 14.35
C SER A 233 8.70 -14.33 14.18
N SER A 234 8.59 -13.03 14.39
CA SER A 234 7.39 -12.26 14.03
C SER A 234 7.23 -12.09 12.51
N ASP A 235 8.32 -12.22 11.75
CA ASP A 235 8.32 -12.12 10.29
C ASP A 235 9.52 -12.91 9.72
N GLU A 236 9.26 -14.14 9.29
CA GLU A 236 10.26 -15.01 8.67
C GLU A 236 10.66 -14.54 7.27
N THR A 237 9.90 -13.65 6.62
CA THR A 237 10.30 -13.05 5.35
C THR A 237 11.42 -12.02 5.54
N VAL A 238 11.52 -11.41 6.73
CA VAL A 238 12.60 -10.49 7.13
C VAL A 238 13.75 -11.24 7.79
N ALA A 239 13.48 -12.10 8.78
CA ALA A 239 14.50 -12.91 9.44
C ALA A 239 13.94 -14.24 9.99
N THR A 240 14.55 -15.36 9.58
CA THR A 240 14.26 -16.70 10.11
C THR A 240 15.10 -17.02 11.35
N VAL A 241 14.63 -17.94 12.21
CA VAL A 241 15.39 -18.49 13.34
C VAL A 241 15.25 -20.02 13.39
N SER A 242 16.35 -20.73 13.66
CA SER A 242 16.30 -22.18 13.89
C SER A 242 15.99 -22.53 15.35
N GLU A 243 15.57 -23.77 15.62
CA GLU A 243 15.47 -24.37 16.96
C GLU A 243 16.75 -24.20 17.81
N GLN A 244 17.90 -24.09 17.15
CA GLN A 244 19.23 -23.94 17.77
C GLN A 244 19.64 -22.46 18.01
N GLY A 245 18.73 -21.50 17.80
CA GLY A 245 19.00 -20.07 17.98
C GLY A 245 19.83 -19.43 16.86
N LYS A 246 20.04 -20.10 15.71
CA LYS A 246 20.66 -19.46 14.54
C LYS A 246 19.63 -18.57 13.85
N ILE A 247 19.79 -17.26 13.99
CA ILE A 247 19.04 -16.23 13.26
C ILE A 247 19.72 -16.01 11.91
N ILE A 248 18.96 -15.87 10.82
CA ILE A 248 19.46 -15.55 9.47
C ILE A 248 18.67 -14.37 8.90
N ALA A 249 19.37 -13.39 8.31
CA ALA A 249 18.78 -12.25 7.61
C ALA A 249 18.25 -12.66 6.23
N VAL A 250 16.98 -12.37 5.95
CA VAL A 250 16.28 -12.85 4.74
C VAL A 250 15.94 -11.68 3.80
N ASN A 251 15.34 -10.60 4.31
CA ASN A 251 15.07 -9.37 3.56
C ASN A 251 15.19 -8.11 4.45
N ALA A 252 15.18 -6.94 3.82
CA ALA A 252 15.17 -5.64 4.47
C ALA A 252 13.94 -5.45 5.40
N GLY A 253 14.14 -4.91 6.61
CA GLY A 253 13.05 -4.64 7.55
C GLY A 253 13.40 -4.84 9.02
N SER A 254 12.40 -5.13 9.85
CA SER A 254 12.59 -5.48 11.27
C SER A 254 11.67 -6.63 11.68
N ALA A 255 12.21 -7.59 12.44
CA ALA A 255 11.48 -8.73 13.00
C ALA A 255 11.84 -8.93 14.47
N VAL A 256 10.93 -9.47 15.27
CA VAL A 256 11.19 -9.83 16.67
C VAL A 256 11.31 -11.34 16.78
N ILE A 257 12.50 -11.80 17.16
CA ILE A 257 12.72 -13.20 17.52
C ILE A 257 12.28 -13.39 18.98
N THR A 258 11.35 -14.31 19.22
CA THR A 258 10.90 -14.68 20.55
C THR A 258 11.38 -16.10 20.89
N ALA A 259 12.07 -16.23 22.02
CA ALA A 259 12.38 -17.50 22.65
C ALA A 259 11.40 -17.75 23.80
N GLN A 260 10.89 -18.98 23.93
CA GLN A 260 9.97 -19.38 25.00
C GLN A 260 10.44 -20.67 25.67
N CYS A 261 10.39 -20.70 27.00
CA CYS A 261 10.64 -21.88 27.84
C CYS A 261 9.52 -21.97 28.90
N GLY A 262 8.62 -22.94 28.77
CA GLY A 262 7.41 -22.99 29.59
C GLY A 262 6.58 -21.71 29.45
N GLU A 263 6.28 -21.05 30.58
CA GLU A 263 5.61 -19.74 30.62
C GLU A 263 6.55 -18.55 30.37
N GLN A 264 7.87 -18.74 30.38
CA GLN A 264 8.86 -17.66 30.30
C GLN A 264 9.21 -17.31 28.85
N THR A 265 9.17 -16.03 28.50
CA THR A 265 9.53 -15.53 27.16
C THR A 265 10.62 -14.48 27.20
N ALA A 266 11.56 -14.54 26.25
CA ALA A 266 12.59 -13.54 26.01
C ALA A 266 12.58 -13.11 24.54
N GLN A 267 12.91 -11.85 24.25
CA GLN A 267 12.82 -11.29 22.90
C GLN A 267 14.12 -10.61 22.44
N CYS A 268 14.38 -10.68 21.14
CA CYS A 268 15.47 -9.99 20.46
C CYS A 268 14.92 -9.28 19.20
N LEU A 269 15.18 -7.99 19.07
CA LEU A 269 14.82 -7.22 17.88
C LEU A 269 15.91 -7.35 16.81
N VAL A 270 15.55 -7.93 15.66
CA VAL A 270 16.40 -8.06 14.48
C VAL A 270 16.09 -6.93 13.51
N THR A 271 17.12 -6.20 13.09
CA THR A 271 17.03 -5.14 12.07
C THR A 271 17.89 -5.49 10.86
N CYS A 272 17.30 -5.52 9.68
CA CYS A 272 17.96 -5.79 8.42
C CYS A 272 18.07 -4.50 7.63
N ASP A 273 19.20 -3.80 7.78
CA ASP A 273 19.51 -2.50 7.18
C ASP A 273 20.33 -2.69 5.90
N PHE A 274 19.69 -3.30 4.90
CA PHE A 274 20.21 -3.46 3.54
C PHE A 274 19.08 -3.23 2.53
N ALA A 275 19.43 -2.96 1.27
CA ALA A 275 18.43 -2.89 0.20
C ALA A 275 17.78 -4.28 0.00
N TYR A 276 16.47 -4.34 -0.29
CA TYR A 276 15.73 -5.60 -0.46
C TYR A 276 16.39 -6.50 -1.54
N VAL A 277 17.17 -7.49 -1.09
CA VAL A 277 17.69 -8.57 -1.93
C VAL A 277 16.71 -9.72 -1.82
N GLY A 278 15.74 -9.76 -2.72
CA GLY A 278 14.70 -10.79 -2.76
C GLY A 278 15.33 -12.18 -2.79
N THR A 279 15.37 -12.82 -1.61
CA THR A 279 15.76 -14.22 -1.43
C THR A 279 14.67 -15.11 -2.05
N GLY A 280 15.01 -16.22 -2.69
CA GLY A 280 16.17 -17.09 -2.48
C GLY A 280 15.59 -18.45 -2.12
N ALA A 281 15.49 -19.34 -3.10
CA ALA A 281 14.51 -20.42 -3.09
C ALA A 281 14.61 -21.34 -1.87
N ALA A 282 13.46 -21.59 -1.23
CA ALA A 282 13.28 -22.82 -0.47
C ALA A 282 13.16 -23.98 -1.48
N GLU A 283 14.08 -24.94 -1.45
CA GLU A 283 13.94 -26.17 -2.23
C GLU A 283 12.72 -26.96 -1.71
N GLY A 284 11.64 -26.99 -2.49
CA GLY A 284 10.41 -27.69 -2.12
C GLY A 284 9.32 -27.64 -3.20
N ASP A 285 9.11 -26.46 -3.80
CA ASP A 285 8.19 -26.23 -4.93
C ASP A 285 8.85 -25.27 -5.93
N PRO A 286 8.60 -25.39 -7.26
CA PRO A 286 8.93 -24.32 -8.18
C PRO A 286 8.07 -23.11 -7.85
N ALA A 287 8.68 -22.07 -7.28
CA ALA A 287 7.97 -20.86 -6.86
C ALA A 287 7.12 -20.30 -8.00
N GLU A 288 5.80 -20.18 -7.78
CA GLU A 288 4.87 -19.76 -8.83
C GLU A 288 5.25 -18.39 -9.39
N LEU A 289 5.17 -18.25 -10.71
CA LEU A 289 5.51 -17.01 -11.41
C LEU A 289 4.50 -15.92 -11.00
N ALA A 290 4.97 -14.91 -10.26
CA ALA A 290 4.11 -13.90 -9.65
C ALA A 290 4.75 -12.50 -9.68
N LEU A 291 3.93 -11.45 -9.52
CA LEU A 291 4.41 -10.08 -9.32
C LEU A 291 4.46 -9.74 -7.84
N ASN A 292 5.41 -8.88 -7.45
CA ASN A 292 5.39 -8.25 -6.12
C ASN A 292 4.12 -7.40 -5.88
N LYS A 293 3.47 -6.93 -6.96
CA LYS A 293 2.13 -6.31 -6.97
C LYS A 293 1.32 -6.63 -8.23
N ASP A 294 0.06 -6.99 -8.04
CA ASP A 294 -0.98 -7.15 -9.06
C ASP A 294 -1.90 -5.92 -9.18
N ASP A 295 -1.95 -5.08 -8.14
CA ASP A 295 -2.72 -3.82 -8.10
C ASP A 295 -1.90 -2.68 -7.45
N LEU A 296 -1.89 -1.51 -8.09
CA LEU A 296 -1.18 -0.30 -7.67
C LEU A 296 -2.02 0.96 -7.93
N THR A 297 -1.87 1.96 -7.06
CA THR A 297 -2.44 3.30 -7.24
C THR A 297 -1.40 4.37 -6.89
N PHE A 298 -1.06 5.20 -7.87
CA PHE A 298 -0.26 6.42 -7.70
C PHE A 298 -1.17 7.63 -7.51
N MET A 299 -0.76 8.55 -6.63
CA MET A 299 -1.51 9.78 -6.32
C MET A 299 -0.90 11.02 -6.99
N ASN A 300 0.35 10.94 -7.47
CA ASN A 300 1.09 12.07 -8.02
C ASN A 300 1.70 11.76 -9.40
N ALA A 301 1.78 12.76 -10.27
CA ALA A 301 2.53 12.66 -11.52
C ALA A 301 4.04 12.57 -11.22
N GLY A 302 4.75 11.68 -11.92
CA GLY A 302 6.18 11.39 -11.69
C GLY A 302 6.46 10.42 -10.53
N GLU A 303 5.44 9.95 -9.81
CA GLU A 303 5.55 8.89 -8.80
C GLU A 303 6.00 7.56 -9.45
N GLN A 304 6.81 6.76 -8.74
CA GLN A 304 7.45 5.56 -9.29
C GLN A 304 7.32 4.35 -8.38
N TYR A 305 7.32 3.16 -8.97
CA TYR A 305 7.35 1.87 -8.26
C TYR A 305 8.14 0.85 -9.08
N THR A 306 8.97 0.02 -8.44
CA THR A 306 9.67 -1.07 -9.14
C THR A 306 8.82 -2.34 -9.05
N LEU A 307 8.20 -2.68 -10.17
CA LEU A 307 7.46 -3.92 -10.35
C LEU A 307 8.48 -5.05 -10.62
N SER A 308 8.40 -6.15 -9.88
CA SER A 308 9.34 -7.28 -10.01
C SER A 308 8.60 -8.61 -10.11
N VAL A 309 9.22 -9.56 -10.82
CA VAL A 309 8.71 -10.94 -10.96
C VAL A 309 9.45 -11.86 -10.00
N THR A 310 8.72 -12.66 -9.24
CA THR A 310 9.22 -13.81 -8.47
C THR A 310 8.89 -15.11 -9.21
N GLY A 311 9.65 -16.19 -8.98
CA GLY A 311 9.43 -17.48 -9.65
C GLY A 311 9.90 -17.57 -11.11
N ALA A 312 10.54 -16.52 -11.63
CA ALA A 312 11.16 -16.55 -12.96
C ALA A 312 12.39 -17.49 -12.97
N PRO A 313 12.60 -18.31 -14.01
CA PRO A 313 13.81 -19.13 -14.12
C PRO A 313 15.10 -18.30 -14.17
N ASP A 314 16.21 -18.87 -13.73
CA ASP A 314 17.52 -18.21 -13.75
C ASP A 314 17.90 -17.74 -15.15
N GLY A 315 18.04 -16.42 -15.32
CA GLY A 315 18.37 -15.79 -16.60
C GLY A 315 17.19 -15.63 -17.58
N ALA A 316 15.96 -15.95 -17.18
CA ALA A 316 14.76 -15.72 -18.00
C ALA A 316 14.59 -14.23 -18.33
N LYS A 317 14.20 -13.93 -19.58
CA LYS A 317 14.11 -12.54 -20.04
C LYS A 317 12.70 -11.98 -19.82
N ILE A 318 12.54 -11.22 -18.74
CA ILE A 318 11.34 -10.41 -18.51
C ILE A 318 11.22 -9.31 -19.58
N THR A 319 10.04 -9.17 -20.19
CA THR A 319 9.71 -8.06 -21.11
C THR A 319 8.47 -7.33 -20.60
N TRP A 320 8.61 -6.02 -20.39
CA TRP A 320 7.54 -5.17 -19.82
C TRP A 320 6.80 -4.37 -20.90
N GLN A 321 5.50 -4.17 -20.72
CA GLN A 321 4.67 -3.33 -21.59
C GLN A 321 3.55 -2.64 -20.80
N SER A 322 3.35 -1.33 -21.00
CA SER A 322 2.14 -0.64 -20.55
C SER A 322 1.06 -0.68 -21.64
N SER A 323 -0.21 -0.85 -21.25
CA SER A 323 -1.34 -0.70 -22.18
C SER A 323 -1.55 0.75 -22.63
N ASP A 324 -1.07 1.73 -21.86
CA ASP A 324 -1.16 3.16 -22.18
C ASP A 324 0.02 3.94 -21.57
N GLU A 325 1.00 4.28 -22.41
CA GLU A 325 2.17 5.07 -22.04
C GLU A 325 1.88 6.56 -21.77
N SER A 326 0.66 7.05 -21.96
CA SER A 326 0.25 8.39 -21.52
C SER A 326 -0.15 8.40 -20.04
N ILE A 327 -0.63 7.27 -19.51
CA ILE A 327 -1.04 7.08 -18.11
C ILE A 327 0.15 6.66 -17.26
N VAL A 328 0.85 5.58 -17.67
CA VAL A 328 2.05 5.07 -16.99
C VAL A 328 3.03 4.47 -18.00
N THR A 329 4.32 4.75 -17.84
CA THR A 329 5.40 4.01 -18.54
C THR A 329 6.06 3.00 -17.62
N VAL A 330 6.60 1.93 -18.22
CA VAL A 330 7.46 0.95 -17.55
C VAL A 330 8.81 0.89 -18.27
N SER A 331 9.91 0.77 -17.53
CA SER A 331 11.25 0.58 -18.10
C SER A 331 11.59 -0.90 -18.30
N GLU A 332 12.69 -1.18 -19.00
CA GLU A 332 13.21 -2.56 -19.17
C GLU A 332 13.46 -3.28 -17.82
N ASN A 333 13.70 -2.52 -16.74
CA ASN A 333 13.92 -3.02 -15.38
C ASN A 333 12.64 -3.03 -14.51
N GLY A 334 11.44 -2.94 -15.09
CA GLY A 334 10.17 -2.98 -14.34
C GLY A 334 9.83 -1.71 -13.55
N VAL A 335 10.65 -0.64 -13.64
CA VAL A 335 10.36 0.64 -12.98
C VAL A 335 9.20 1.33 -13.69
N LEU A 336 8.08 1.44 -12.99
CA LEU A 336 6.89 2.20 -13.37
C LEU A 336 7.11 3.69 -13.10
N THR A 337 6.55 4.55 -13.95
CA THR A 337 6.49 6.00 -13.73
C THR A 337 5.12 6.55 -14.15
N ALA A 338 4.39 7.12 -13.19
CA ALA A 338 3.10 7.76 -13.39
C ALA A 338 3.23 9.04 -14.25
N LYS A 339 2.38 9.19 -15.26
CA LYS A 339 2.43 10.32 -16.22
C LYS A 339 1.12 11.11 -16.32
N GLY A 340 0.00 10.41 -16.44
CA GLY A 340 -1.32 11.00 -16.74
C GLY A 340 -2.41 10.34 -15.92
N LYS A 341 -3.49 11.08 -15.64
CA LYS A 341 -4.63 10.56 -14.87
C LYS A 341 -5.35 9.47 -15.66
N GLY A 342 -5.66 8.35 -15.01
CA GLY A 342 -6.36 7.23 -15.65
C GLY A 342 -6.07 5.88 -15.01
N THR A 343 -6.24 4.81 -15.78
CA THR A 343 -5.85 3.45 -15.38
C THR A 343 -5.32 2.69 -16.60
N ALA A 344 -4.20 1.99 -16.41
CA ALA A 344 -3.56 1.17 -17.42
C ALA A 344 -3.22 -0.20 -16.83
N THR A 345 -3.04 -1.21 -17.69
CA THR A 345 -2.50 -2.51 -17.29
C THR A 345 -1.05 -2.60 -17.74
N VAL A 346 -0.15 -2.92 -16.83
CA VAL A 346 1.23 -3.23 -17.14
C VAL A 346 1.39 -4.75 -17.20
N LYS A 347 1.88 -5.26 -18.32
CA LYS A 347 2.23 -6.66 -18.51
C LYS A 347 3.71 -6.91 -18.20
N ALA A 348 3.98 -8.08 -17.62
CA ALA A 348 5.29 -8.72 -17.62
C ALA A 348 5.18 -10.03 -18.39
N ALA A 349 5.87 -10.16 -19.52
CA ALA A 349 6.03 -11.43 -20.21
C ALA A 349 7.34 -12.10 -19.76
N VAL A 350 7.26 -13.37 -19.35
CA VAL A 350 8.42 -14.20 -18.99
C VAL A 350 8.26 -15.53 -19.73
N ASP A 351 9.11 -15.74 -20.73
CA ASP A 351 9.02 -16.83 -21.69
C ASP A 351 7.59 -16.93 -22.30
N ASP A 352 6.87 -18.04 -22.11
CA ASP A 352 5.49 -18.22 -22.61
C ASP A 352 4.39 -17.71 -21.64
N SER A 353 4.75 -17.14 -20.48
CA SER A 353 3.81 -16.69 -19.44
C SER A 353 3.63 -15.18 -19.42
N GLU A 354 2.39 -14.70 -19.25
CA GLU A 354 2.07 -13.28 -19.00
C GLU A 354 1.56 -13.08 -17.57
N LEU A 355 2.10 -12.07 -16.89
CA LEU A 355 1.57 -11.50 -15.64
C LEU A 355 1.06 -10.08 -15.88
N THR A 356 0.10 -9.63 -15.06
CA THR A 356 -0.53 -8.30 -15.18
C THR A 356 -0.61 -7.56 -13.87
N CYS A 357 -0.21 -6.29 -13.85
CA CYS A 357 -0.49 -5.34 -12.79
C CYS A 357 -1.48 -4.27 -13.28
N ILE A 358 -2.53 -3.99 -12.49
CA ILE A 358 -3.44 -2.86 -12.71
C ILE A 358 -2.83 -1.63 -12.05
N VAL A 359 -2.57 -0.58 -12.83
CA VAL A 359 -1.95 0.66 -12.34
C VAL A 359 -2.90 1.83 -12.54
N ARG A 360 -3.36 2.39 -11.42
CA ARG A 360 -4.20 3.60 -11.39
C ARG A 360 -3.32 4.83 -11.15
N CYS A 361 -3.60 5.91 -11.87
CA CYS A 361 -3.02 7.22 -11.65
C CYS A 361 -4.17 8.16 -11.27
N ASN A 362 -4.43 8.34 -9.97
CA ASN A 362 -5.51 9.18 -9.47
C ASN A 362 -4.94 10.51 -8.95
N PHE A 363 -4.60 11.40 -9.87
CA PHE A 363 -4.08 12.71 -9.53
C PHE A 363 -5.21 13.66 -9.12
N GLU A 364 -5.00 14.43 -8.06
CA GLU A 364 -5.90 15.52 -7.64
C GLU A 364 -5.86 16.67 -8.67
N ASP A 365 -6.93 16.82 -9.45
CA ASP A 365 -7.03 17.81 -10.53
C ASP A 365 -7.03 19.26 -10.02
N ARG A 366 -5.86 19.89 -9.96
CA ARG A 366 -5.70 21.34 -9.75
C ARG A 366 -5.75 22.18 -11.02
N SER A 367 -6.01 21.56 -12.17
CA SER A 367 -5.82 22.17 -13.51
C SER A 367 -6.94 21.90 -14.53
N GLY A 368 -8.03 21.26 -14.12
CA GLY A 368 -9.17 20.93 -14.99
C GLY A 368 -10.26 21.99 -15.01
N GLU A 369 -9.98 23.20 -15.51
CA GLU A 369 -11.03 24.21 -15.74
C GLU A 369 -11.95 23.77 -16.91
N GLY A 370 -13.22 23.44 -16.63
CA GLY A 370 -14.28 23.36 -17.64
C GLY A 370 -15.05 22.04 -17.80
N GLU A 371 -14.58 20.91 -17.23
CA GLU A 371 -15.24 19.60 -17.38
C GLU A 371 -15.74 19.02 -16.05
N CYS A 372 -16.69 18.08 -16.11
CA CYS A 372 -17.24 17.43 -14.91
C CYS A 372 -16.39 16.20 -14.54
N THR A 373 -15.93 16.11 -13.30
CA THR A 373 -14.96 15.09 -12.86
C THR A 373 -15.60 14.06 -11.94
N ILE A 374 -15.47 12.77 -12.28
CA ILE A 374 -15.84 11.66 -11.39
C ILE A 374 -14.72 11.42 -10.36
N SER A 375 -15.07 11.19 -9.10
CA SER A 375 -14.09 11.03 -8.01
C SER A 375 -13.23 9.76 -8.12
N ASN A 376 -13.75 8.74 -8.81
CA ASN A 376 -13.11 7.45 -9.00
C ASN A 376 -13.49 6.95 -10.39
N SER A 377 -12.51 6.62 -11.23
CA SER A 377 -12.72 5.99 -12.56
C SER A 377 -12.45 4.49 -12.53
N ASP A 378 -11.71 4.00 -11.55
CA ASP A 378 -11.42 2.58 -11.35
C ASP A 378 -11.12 2.32 -9.84
N VAL A 379 -11.65 1.24 -9.26
CA VAL A 379 -11.46 0.81 -7.86
C VAL A 379 -11.38 -0.72 -7.78
N THR A 380 -10.47 -1.24 -6.95
CA THR A 380 -10.50 -2.63 -6.44
C THR A 380 -10.98 -2.61 -5.00
N MET A 381 -11.91 -3.51 -4.64
CA MET A 381 -12.30 -3.83 -3.27
C MET A 381 -11.91 -5.29 -2.96
N GLY A 382 -11.40 -5.54 -1.75
CA GLY A 382 -10.87 -6.83 -1.31
C GLY A 382 -11.71 -7.53 -0.22
N VAL A 383 -12.71 -6.86 0.36
CA VAL A 383 -13.53 -7.41 1.45
C VAL A 383 -15.02 -7.36 1.13
N LYS A 384 -15.78 -8.41 1.46
CA LYS A 384 -17.23 -8.41 1.25
C LYS A 384 -17.91 -7.37 2.15
N GLY A 385 -18.72 -6.50 1.55
CA GLY A 385 -19.35 -5.38 2.25
C GLY A 385 -18.43 -4.17 2.49
N GLU A 386 -17.21 -4.17 1.95
CA GLU A 386 -16.41 -2.96 1.78
C GLU A 386 -17.18 -1.91 0.98
N THR A 387 -16.96 -0.62 1.28
CA THR A 387 -17.69 0.48 0.63
C THR A 387 -16.80 1.66 0.30
N PHE A 388 -17.08 2.33 -0.83
CA PHE A 388 -16.52 3.65 -1.13
C PHE A 388 -17.61 4.62 -1.60
N GLN A 389 -17.38 5.93 -1.39
CA GLN A 389 -18.26 6.98 -1.89
C GLN A 389 -17.81 7.43 -3.28
N ILE A 390 -18.59 7.10 -4.30
CA ILE A 390 -18.45 7.72 -5.63
C ILE A 390 -19.18 9.07 -5.66
N SER A 391 -18.66 10.02 -6.45
CA SER A 391 -19.29 11.31 -6.68
C SER A 391 -18.90 11.89 -8.03
N LEU A 392 -19.72 12.82 -8.52
CA LEU A 392 -19.43 13.65 -9.69
C LEU A 392 -19.34 15.11 -9.23
N ARG A 393 -18.33 15.83 -9.72
CA ARG A 393 -18.20 17.28 -9.57
C ARG A 393 -18.48 17.97 -10.89
N ASP A 394 -18.99 19.19 -10.84
CA ASP A 394 -19.13 20.02 -12.04
C ASP A 394 -17.83 20.74 -12.42
N ALA A 395 -17.87 21.56 -13.46
CA ALA A 395 -16.76 22.36 -13.96
C ALA A 395 -16.23 23.43 -12.98
N ASN A 396 -16.96 23.73 -11.90
CA ASN A 396 -16.54 24.62 -10.82
C ASN A 396 -15.92 23.84 -9.64
N GLY A 397 -15.97 22.50 -9.69
CA GLY A 397 -15.57 21.60 -8.61
C GLY A 397 -16.69 21.28 -7.60
N ASP A 398 -17.90 21.81 -7.78
CA ASP A 398 -19.00 21.61 -6.84
C ASP A 398 -19.61 20.20 -6.96
N LYS A 399 -19.94 19.56 -5.83
CA LYS A 399 -20.49 18.19 -5.83
C LYS A 399 -21.91 18.19 -6.38
N ILE A 400 -22.12 17.51 -7.49
CA ILE A 400 -23.45 17.27 -8.06
C ILE A 400 -24.17 16.24 -7.20
N THR A 401 -25.47 16.47 -6.95
CA THR A 401 -26.32 15.64 -6.08
C THR A 401 -27.63 15.29 -6.78
N GLY A 402 -28.36 14.29 -6.26
CA GLY A 402 -29.58 13.78 -6.91
C GLY A 402 -29.33 12.95 -8.18
N LEU A 403 -28.10 12.46 -8.36
CA LEU A 403 -27.70 11.61 -9.48
C LEU A 403 -28.29 10.21 -9.36
N LEU A 404 -28.77 9.66 -10.48
CA LEU A 404 -29.10 8.24 -10.57
C LEU A 404 -27.82 7.44 -10.86
N TRP A 405 -27.35 6.69 -9.85
CA TRP A 405 -26.26 5.72 -10.01
C TRP A 405 -26.83 4.35 -10.37
N VAL A 406 -26.11 3.63 -11.23
CA VAL A 406 -26.48 2.29 -11.72
C VAL A 406 -25.24 1.40 -11.71
N SER A 407 -25.30 0.27 -11.02
CA SER A 407 -24.32 -0.82 -11.19
C SER A 407 -24.73 -1.72 -12.36
N SER A 408 -23.78 -2.15 -13.17
CA SER A 408 -24.01 -3.12 -14.24
C SER A 408 -24.27 -4.53 -13.74
N ASP A 409 -23.80 -4.88 -12.54
CA ASP A 409 -23.99 -6.19 -11.92
C ASP A 409 -24.06 -6.09 -10.39
N LEU A 410 -25.28 -6.26 -9.86
CA LEU A 410 -25.58 -6.22 -8.43
C LEU A 410 -25.09 -7.46 -7.66
N SER A 411 -24.63 -8.52 -8.35
CA SER A 411 -23.97 -9.65 -7.70
C SER A 411 -22.50 -9.37 -7.37
N VAL A 412 -21.88 -8.42 -8.08
CA VAL A 412 -20.50 -7.96 -7.85
C VAL A 412 -20.50 -6.76 -6.90
N CYS A 413 -21.22 -5.68 -7.24
CA CYS A 413 -21.34 -4.51 -6.38
C CYS A 413 -22.70 -3.81 -6.49
N SER A 414 -23.19 -3.30 -5.36
CA SER A 414 -24.38 -2.45 -5.27
C SER A 414 -23.99 -0.97 -5.19
N VAL A 415 -24.90 -0.07 -5.55
CA VAL A 415 -24.74 1.38 -5.39
C VAL A 415 -26.06 2.03 -5.00
N ASP A 416 -26.02 3.00 -4.08
CA ASP A 416 -27.20 3.72 -3.61
C ASP A 416 -27.43 5.08 -4.30
N GLY A 417 -28.58 5.71 -4.03
CA GLY A 417 -28.94 7.02 -4.58
C GLY A 417 -28.12 8.21 -4.04
N THR A 418 -27.19 7.99 -3.11
CA THR A 418 -26.24 9.00 -2.62
C THR A 418 -24.84 8.82 -3.22
N GLY A 419 -24.57 7.67 -3.85
CA GLY A 419 -23.28 7.28 -4.40
C GLY A 419 -22.42 6.46 -3.43
N VAL A 420 -22.98 5.78 -2.44
CA VAL A 420 -22.24 4.74 -1.72
C VAL A 420 -22.24 3.46 -2.56
N VAL A 421 -21.07 3.04 -3.00
CA VAL A 421 -20.83 1.76 -3.69
C VAL A 421 -20.40 0.72 -2.65
N LYS A 422 -20.86 -0.53 -2.78
CA LYS A 422 -20.59 -1.61 -1.84
C LYS A 422 -20.26 -2.93 -2.55
N ALA A 423 -19.22 -3.63 -2.10
CA ALA A 423 -18.87 -4.97 -2.57
C ALA A 423 -19.89 -6.02 -2.11
N GLU A 424 -20.37 -6.86 -3.04
CA GLU A 424 -21.35 -7.92 -2.80
C GLU A 424 -20.81 -9.32 -3.12
N GLY A 425 -19.98 -9.46 -4.16
CA GLY A 425 -19.47 -10.74 -4.64
C GLY A 425 -18.29 -10.57 -5.60
N ASN A 426 -17.64 -11.67 -5.98
CA ASN A 426 -16.44 -11.64 -6.81
C ASN A 426 -16.75 -11.36 -8.29
N GLY A 427 -15.95 -10.49 -8.91
CA GLY A 427 -16.08 -10.16 -10.34
C GLY A 427 -15.66 -8.73 -10.69
N THR A 428 -16.03 -8.29 -11.89
CA THR A 428 -15.87 -6.90 -12.34
C THR A 428 -17.21 -6.35 -12.81
N ALA A 429 -17.58 -5.18 -12.30
CA ALA A 429 -18.78 -4.44 -12.67
C ALA A 429 -18.46 -2.97 -12.95
N TYR A 430 -19.44 -2.23 -13.44
CA TYR A 430 -19.33 -0.81 -13.73
C TYR A 430 -20.41 -0.03 -12.98
N VAL A 431 -20.00 0.93 -12.17
CA VAL A 431 -20.92 1.90 -11.55
C VAL A 431 -20.93 3.15 -12.42
N SER A 432 -22.10 3.54 -12.92
CA SER A 432 -22.25 4.67 -13.83
C SER A 432 -23.38 5.62 -13.46
N THR A 433 -23.31 6.85 -13.95
CA THR A 433 -24.39 7.83 -13.96
C THR A 433 -24.37 8.62 -15.26
N THR A 434 -25.48 9.28 -15.62
CA THR A 434 -25.53 10.16 -16.79
C THR A 434 -25.97 11.56 -16.39
N TYR A 435 -25.14 12.55 -16.72
CA TYR A 435 -25.35 13.96 -16.39
C TYR A 435 -25.13 14.81 -17.64
N ASN A 436 -26.06 15.72 -17.94
CA ASN A 436 -26.08 16.55 -19.15
C ASN A 436 -25.89 15.79 -20.47
N GLY A 437 -26.34 14.52 -20.52
CA GLY A 437 -26.21 13.64 -21.70
C GLY A 437 -24.85 12.93 -21.83
N VAL A 438 -23.91 13.16 -20.91
CA VAL A 438 -22.63 12.45 -20.83
C VAL A 438 -22.71 11.37 -19.74
N THR A 439 -22.26 10.16 -20.06
CA THR A 439 -22.19 9.05 -19.09
C THR A 439 -20.80 9.04 -18.43
N TYR A 440 -20.78 9.05 -17.11
CA TYR A 440 -19.59 8.94 -16.27
C TYR A 440 -19.60 7.58 -15.58
N GLN A 441 -18.45 6.91 -15.54
CA GLN A 441 -18.36 5.50 -15.18
C GLN A 441 -17.10 5.20 -14.36
N CYS A 442 -17.24 4.33 -13.36
CA CYS A 442 -16.17 3.73 -12.59
C CYS A 442 -16.14 2.22 -12.83
N ILE A 443 -14.95 1.67 -13.07
CA ILE A 443 -14.72 0.22 -13.06
C ILE A 443 -14.59 -0.22 -11.60
N VAL A 444 -15.31 -1.26 -11.20
CA VAL A 444 -15.27 -1.81 -9.84
C VAL A 444 -14.92 -3.28 -9.91
N ARG A 445 -13.73 -3.64 -9.41
CA ARG A 445 -13.29 -5.04 -9.29
C ARG A 445 -13.44 -5.47 -7.84
N CYS A 446 -14.12 -6.58 -7.60
CA CYS A 446 -14.26 -7.18 -6.29
C CYS A 446 -13.46 -8.49 -6.26
N ASN A 447 -12.36 -8.47 -5.53
CA ASN A 447 -11.43 -9.58 -5.31
C ASN A 447 -11.49 -10.01 -3.84
N ILE A 448 -12.71 -10.37 -3.41
CA ILE A 448 -13.05 -10.83 -2.06
C ILE A 448 -12.34 -12.15 -1.79
N LYS A 449 -11.49 -12.13 -0.76
CA LYS A 449 -10.80 -13.29 -0.17
C LYS A 449 -11.63 -13.91 0.95
#